data_AF-A0A7S4SSL9-F1
#
_entry.id   AF-A0A7S4SSL9-F1
#
_cell.length_a   1.000
_cell.length_b   1.000
_cell.length_c   1.000
_cell.angle_alpha   90.00
_cell.angle_beta   90.00
_cell.angle_gamma   90.00
#
_symmetry.space_group_name_H-M   'P 1'
#
loop_
_entity.id
_entity.type
_entity.pdbx_description
1 polymer ?
#
loop_
_entity_poly.entity_id
_entity_poly.type
_entity_poly.pdbx_seq_one_letter_code
_entity_poly.pdbx_strand_id
1 'polypeptide(L)'
;QGSDLARGNAPASFAIRSARMPATLGINGFGRIGRLVFRAGIENQKVTVAGINDPFMDLDYMKYLLSYDSVHKGFKGTVSTKKADGKEFLVVNGLPIRVFHEKDPGAIGWGAVGADYVCESTGVFTTQEKAALHLKGGCKKVIISAPPKDNVPMFVMGVNQDKYTPNLTVVSNASCTTNCLAPLAKVINDNFGIVEGLMTTVHATTATQLTVDGPSRGGKDWRGGRCASQNIIPSSTGAAKAVGKVVPELNGKLTGMAFRVPTPDVSVVDLTCRLKTPAKYEDIVATIKEAAAGTMQGVLDWTDEEVVSSDFISCKASSVFDVQAGIALTDTFVKLVSWYDNEWGYSNRLVDLAIHMAKQDGNFNKFRGTICVCGGGNAAHVFIPYFSQQGYDVTVFADFKDEAARLKAAYEENGGIEVHDRCDPTNIRTYRGTPSVCSNQAADAVPQADYVIVALPSFAIKNVLTGLKPHLKQGAVVFIMPGQGGVDYVAKEVLGDECRAGKVSVAGIIPMPLNCRIDAFGKKVQLAALKATYDL
;
A
#
# COMPACT_ATOMS: atom_id res chain seq x y z
N GLN A 1 45.11 0.09 -27.14
CA GLN A 1 44.55 -1.27 -27.04
C GLN A 1 44.09 -1.48 -25.62
N GLY A 2 42.78 -1.68 -25.44
CA GLY A 2 42.10 -2.39 -24.33
C GLY A 2 42.38 -1.97 -22.88
N SER A 3 41.39 -1.34 -22.23
CA SER A 3 40.54 -2.06 -21.27
C SER A 3 39.48 -1.12 -20.69
N ASP A 4 38.24 -1.30 -21.16
CA ASP A 4 37.02 -0.96 -20.44
C ASP A 4 37.03 -1.59 -19.05
N LEU A 5 36.94 -0.76 -18.01
CA LEU A 5 36.42 -1.18 -16.72
C LEU A 5 35.27 -0.27 -16.35
N ALA A 6 34.09 -0.86 -16.52
CA ALA A 6 32.79 -0.33 -16.21
C ALA A 6 32.75 0.30 -14.80
N ARG A 7 32.14 1.48 -14.73
CA ARG A 7 31.59 2.04 -13.49
C ARG A 7 30.50 1.07 -13.00
N GLY A 8 30.90 0.15 -12.12
CA GLY A 8 29.98 -0.71 -11.40
C GLY A 8 29.07 0.13 -10.52
N ASN A 9 27.77 0.09 -10.82
CA ASN A 9 26.73 0.52 -9.88
C ASN A 9 26.93 -0.23 -8.56
N ALA A 10 27.16 0.52 -7.49
CA ALA A 10 27.14 -0.02 -6.13
C ALA A 10 25.79 -0.73 -5.88
N PRO A 11 25.77 -1.92 -5.29
CA PRO A 11 24.52 -2.58 -4.93
C PRO A 11 23.84 -1.74 -3.85
N ALA A 12 22.58 -1.39 -4.09
CA ALA A 12 21.73 -0.76 -3.10
C ALA A 12 21.79 -1.56 -1.79
N SER A 13 22.23 -0.91 -0.72
CA SER A 13 22.36 -1.45 0.62
C SER A 13 21.10 -2.20 1.05
N PHE A 14 21.29 -3.41 1.57
CA PHE A 14 20.25 -4.25 2.18
C PHE A 14 19.53 -3.49 3.29
N ALA A 15 18.30 -3.03 3.01
CA ALA A 15 17.36 -2.64 4.05
C ALA A 15 16.56 -3.88 4.46
N ILE A 16 16.79 -4.34 5.70
CA ILE A 16 15.93 -5.31 6.38
C ILE A 16 14.51 -4.71 6.43
N ARG A 17 13.63 -5.19 5.55
CA ARG A 17 12.22 -4.79 5.48
C ARG A 17 11.47 -5.32 6.70
N SER A 18 11.46 -4.55 7.78
CA SER A 18 10.56 -4.80 8.92
C SER A 18 9.99 -3.47 9.41
N ALA A 19 8.84 -3.09 8.83
CA ALA A 19 8.08 -1.91 9.23
C ALA A 19 6.66 -1.90 8.62
N ARG A 20 5.64 -2.03 9.49
CA ARG A 20 4.18 -1.77 9.37
C ARG A 20 3.50 -2.95 8.71
N MET A 21 2.58 -3.61 9.40
CA MET A 21 1.76 -4.60 8.70
C MET A 21 0.72 -3.85 7.89
N PRO A 22 0.85 -3.89 6.55
CA PRO A 22 0.12 -3.03 5.67
C PRO A 22 -1.20 -3.70 5.27
N ALA A 23 -1.98 -3.12 4.35
CA ALA A 23 -3.03 -3.93 3.74
C ALA A 23 -2.39 -5.15 3.06
N THR A 24 -2.70 -6.35 3.52
CA THR A 24 -2.16 -7.59 2.93
C THR A 24 -3.09 -8.06 1.82
N LEU A 25 -2.60 -7.99 0.59
CA LEU A 25 -3.37 -8.14 -0.63
C LEU A 25 -3.06 -9.48 -1.33
N GLY A 26 -4.11 -10.24 -1.63
CA GLY A 26 -4.11 -11.30 -2.63
C GLY A 26 -4.59 -10.76 -3.97
N ILE A 27 -4.09 -11.30 -5.09
CA ILE A 27 -4.49 -10.88 -6.44
C ILE A 27 -5.07 -12.08 -7.19
N ASN A 28 -6.35 -11.98 -7.58
CA ASN A 28 -7.01 -12.99 -8.43
C ASN A 28 -7.11 -12.49 -9.87
N GLY A 29 -6.52 -13.23 -10.80
CA GLY A 29 -6.35 -12.83 -12.20
C GLY A 29 -5.12 -11.94 -12.38
N PHE A 30 -4.05 -12.50 -12.94
CA PHE A 30 -2.75 -11.84 -13.11
C PHE A 30 -2.59 -11.23 -14.52
N GLY A 31 -3.68 -10.65 -15.02
CA GLY A 31 -3.74 -9.90 -16.28
C GLY A 31 -3.16 -8.48 -16.16
N ARG A 32 -3.55 -7.57 -17.05
CA ARG A 32 -3.05 -6.17 -17.07
C ARG A 32 -3.16 -5.49 -15.70
N ILE A 33 -4.38 -5.42 -15.15
CA ILE A 33 -4.63 -4.81 -13.84
C ILE A 33 -3.96 -5.61 -12.72
N GLY A 34 -4.06 -6.94 -12.71
CA GLY A 34 -3.43 -7.75 -11.66
C GLY A 34 -1.92 -7.57 -11.57
N ARG A 35 -1.20 -7.53 -12.70
CA ARG A 35 0.25 -7.28 -12.71
C ARG A 35 0.60 -5.86 -12.31
N LEU A 36 -0.21 -4.87 -12.67
CA LEU A 36 0.06 -3.47 -12.33
C LEU A 36 -0.32 -3.15 -10.88
N VAL A 37 -1.36 -3.76 -10.33
CA VAL A 37 -1.64 -3.77 -8.88
C VAL A 37 -0.48 -4.43 -8.13
N PHE A 38 0.06 -5.52 -8.66
CA PHE A 38 1.27 -6.13 -8.10
C PHE A 38 2.46 -5.16 -8.11
N ARG A 39 2.77 -4.54 -9.27
CA ARG A 39 3.87 -3.56 -9.39
C ARG A 39 3.68 -2.39 -8.42
N ALA A 40 2.49 -1.79 -8.40
CA ALA A 40 2.16 -0.69 -7.49
C ALA A 40 2.24 -1.11 -6.02
N GLY A 41 1.80 -2.32 -5.68
CA GLY A 41 1.87 -2.88 -4.34
C GLY A 41 3.30 -3.12 -3.86
N ILE A 42 4.19 -3.65 -4.71
CA ILE A 42 5.60 -3.88 -4.36
C ILE A 42 6.38 -2.57 -4.16
N GLU A 43 6.01 -1.50 -4.86
CA GLU A 43 6.57 -0.15 -4.69
C GLU A 43 6.02 0.58 -3.45
N ASN A 44 4.89 0.13 -2.89
CA ASN A 44 4.19 0.82 -1.81
C ASN A 44 4.41 0.14 -0.46
N GLN A 45 5.12 0.82 0.45
CA GLN A 45 5.40 0.34 1.80
C GLN A 45 4.15 0.13 2.69
N LYS A 46 2.97 0.59 2.23
CA LYS A 46 1.68 0.44 2.92
C LYS A 46 0.85 -0.74 2.38
N VAL A 47 1.39 -1.57 1.48
CA VAL A 47 0.78 -2.83 1.02
C VAL A 47 1.80 -3.97 1.03
N THR A 48 1.34 -5.17 1.38
CA THR A 48 2.09 -6.42 1.15
C THR A 48 1.30 -7.28 0.20
N VAL A 49 1.91 -7.77 -0.89
CA VAL A 49 1.29 -8.77 -1.75
C VAL A 49 1.61 -10.17 -1.22
N ALA A 50 0.59 -10.88 -0.75
CA ALA A 50 0.75 -12.18 -0.09
C ALA A 50 0.61 -13.37 -1.03
N GLY A 51 -0.17 -13.23 -2.10
CA GLY A 51 -0.37 -14.33 -3.04
C GLY A 51 -1.03 -13.89 -4.35
N ILE A 52 -0.84 -14.70 -5.38
CA ILE A 52 -1.37 -14.51 -6.72
C ILE A 52 -2.11 -15.79 -7.13
N ASN A 53 -3.27 -15.64 -7.78
CA ASN A 53 -3.97 -16.75 -8.42
C ASN A 53 -4.21 -16.45 -9.90
N ASP A 54 -3.78 -17.35 -10.78
CA ASP A 54 -4.26 -17.37 -12.17
C ASP A 54 -4.20 -18.79 -12.75
N PRO A 55 -5.34 -19.41 -13.11
CA PRO A 55 -5.37 -20.77 -13.63
C PRO A 55 -4.95 -20.89 -15.10
N PHE A 56 -4.66 -19.78 -15.80
CA PHE A 56 -4.34 -19.76 -17.23
C PHE A 56 -2.87 -19.42 -17.54
N MET A 57 -2.04 -19.26 -16.51
CA MET A 57 -0.61 -19.02 -16.66
C MET A 57 0.15 -19.94 -15.72
N ASP A 58 1.20 -20.59 -16.21
CA ASP A 58 2.16 -21.27 -15.34
C ASP A 58 3.15 -20.26 -14.72
N LEU A 59 3.96 -20.74 -13.77
CA LEU A 59 4.89 -19.92 -13.01
C LEU A 59 5.95 -19.21 -13.88
N ASP A 60 6.47 -19.87 -14.91
CA ASP A 60 7.48 -19.28 -15.80
C ASP A 60 6.86 -18.21 -16.70
N TYR A 61 5.61 -18.41 -17.13
CA TYR A 61 4.88 -17.42 -17.90
C TYR A 61 4.49 -16.21 -17.05
N MET A 62 4.11 -16.40 -15.79
CA MET A 62 3.91 -15.31 -14.84
C MET A 62 5.19 -14.48 -14.64
N LYS A 63 6.36 -15.14 -14.48
CA LYS A 63 7.66 -14.45 -14.43
C LYS A 63 7.90 -13.64 -15.69
N TYR A 64 7.67 -14.23 -16.87
CA TYR A 64 7.86 -13.54 -18.15
C TYR A 64 6.98 -12.29 -18.27
N LEU A 65 5.67 -12.41 -18.05
CA LEU A 65 4.71 -11.31 -18.17
C LEU A 65 4.86 -10.25 -17.08
N LEU A 66 5.40 -10.59 -15.91
CA LEU A 66 5.79 -9.58 -14.92
C LEU A 66 7.05 -8.85 -15.36
N SER A 67 8.05 -9.57 -15.88
CA SER A 67 9.36 -9.02 -16.27
C SER A 67 9.26 -8.07 -17.46
N TYR A 68 8.44 -8.42 -18.45
CA TYR A 68 8.32 -7.68 -19.71
C TYR A 68 6.90 -7.13 -19.88
N ASP A 69 6.81 -5.81 -20.06
CA ASP A 69 5.55 -5.12 -20.36
C ASP A 69 5.77 -4.11 -21.49
N SER A 70 4.92 -4.16 -22.52
CA SER A 70 5.08 -3.33 -23.72
C SER A 70 4.82 -1.84 -23.45
N VAL A 71 3.94 -1.54 -22.49
CA VAL A 71 3.52 -0.18 -22.13
C VAL A 71 4.42 0.34 -21.02
N HIS A 72 4.39 -0.30 -19.86
CA HIS A 72 5.04 0.16 -18.63
C HIS A 72 6.50 -0.32 -18.48
N LYS A 73 7.05 -0.89 -19.56
CA LYS A 73 8.46 -1.33 -19.67
C LYS A 73 8.84 -2.41 -18.65
N GLY A 74 10.13 -2.72 -18.62
CA GLY A 74 10.70 -3.77 -17.78
C GLY A 74 10.42 -3.56 -16.30
N PHE A 75 10.17 -4.65 -15.57
CA PHE A 75 9.99 -4.60 -14.13
C PHE A 75 11.23 -4.04 -13.42
N LYS A 76 11.02 -3.09 -12.50
CA LYS A 76 12.09 -2.50 -11.69
C LYS A 76 12.39 -3.39 -10.48
N GLY A 77 13.20 -4.43 -10.68
CA GLY A 77 13.61 -5.35 -9.62
C GLY A 77 14.01 -6.72 -10.17
N THR A 78 14.20 -7.68 -9.27
CA THR A 78 14.50 -9.06 -9.66
C THR A 78 13.24 -9.92 -9.61
N VAL A 79 13.06 -10.78 -10.61
CA VAL A 79 11.97 -11.75 -10.67
C VAL A 79 12.56 -13.13 -10.99
N SER A 80 12.39 -14.07 -10.06
CA SER A 80 12.73 -15.47 -10.25
C SER A 80 11.60 -16.37 -9.74
N THR A 81 11.76 -17.67 -9.87
CA THR A 81 10.75 -18.67 -9.51
C THR A 81 11.34 -19.66 -8.53
N LYS A 82 10.52 -20.17 -7.61
CA LYS A 82 10.90 -21.20 -6.64
C LYS A 82 9.75 -22.20 -6.50
N LYS A 83 10.08 -23.49 -6.47
CA LYS A 83 9.16 -24.56 -6.06
C LYS A 83 9.69 -25.23 -4.80
N ALA A 84 8.86 -25.37 -3.77
CA ALA A 84 9.21 -25.99 -2.50
C ALA A 84 7.96 -26.62 -1.87
N ASP A 85 8.08 -27.82 -1.31
CA ASP A 85 6.98 -28.52 -0.62
C ASP A 85 5.68 -28.64 -1.45
N GLY A 86 5.82 -28.91 -2.76
CA GLY A 86 4.69 -28.97 -3.69
C GLY A 86 4.01 -27.62 -3.96
N LYS A 87 4.62 -26.51 -3.53
CA LYS A 87 4.12 -25.14 -3.69
C LYS A 87 5.03 -24.36 -4.63
N GLU A 88 4.41 -23.53 -5.45
CA GLU A 88 5.00 -22.59 -6.39
C GLU A 88 5.03 -21.17 -5.82
N PHE A 89 6.13 -20.48 -6.07
CA PHE A 89 6.38 -19.12 -5.61
C PHE A 89 7.03 -18.29 -6.69
N LEU A 90 6.51 -17.08 -6.89
CA LEU A 90 7.21 -16.02 -7.59
C LEU A 90 8.11 -15.32 -6.58
N VAL A 91 9.43 -15.27 -6.83
CA VAL A 91 10.39 -14.63 -5.94
C VAL A 91 10.72 -13.26 -6.51
N VAL A 92 10.21 -12.21 -5.85
CA VAL A 92 10.37 -10.83 -6.30
C VAL A 92 11.20 -10.05 -5.30
N ASN A 93 12.32 -9.48 -5.75
CA ASN A 93 13.29 -8.80 -4.88
C ASN A 93 13.72 -9.67 -3.67
N GLY A 94 13.89 -10.98 -3.90
CA GLY A 94 14.24 -11.97 -2.87
C GLY A 94 13.08 -12.44 -1.99
N LEU A 95 11.88 -11.85 -2.10
CA LEU A 95 10.71 -12.21 -1.31
C LEU A 95 9.85 -13.26 -2.04
N PRO A 96 9.58 -14.43 -1.44
CA PRO A 96 8.71 -15.44 -2.04
C PRO A 96 7.24 -15.07 -1.89
N ILE A 97 6.51 -15.10 -3.01
CA ILE A 97 5.07 -14.80 -3.08
C ILE A 97 4.37 -16.05 -3.61
N ARG A 98 3.39 -16.57 -2.87
CA ARG A 98 2.71 -17.82 -3.21
C ARG A 98 1.88 -17.68 -4.48
N VAL A 99 1.98 -18.66 -5.37
CA VAL A 99 1.19 -18.75 -6.61
C VAL A 99 0.18 -19.89 -6.55
N PHE A 100 -1.06 -19.62 -6.93
CA PHE A 100 -2.17 -20.57 -7.05
C PHE A 100 -2.68 -20.62 -8.50
N HIS A 101 -3.34 -21.72 -8.87
CA HIS A 101 -3.90 -21.95 -10.21
C HIS A 101 -5.35 -22.46 -10.14
N GLU A 102 -6.12 -21.95 -9.19
CA GLU A 102 -7.49 -22.40 -8.96
C GLU A 102 -8.47 -21.63 -9.85
N LYS A 103 -9.42 -22.37 -10.43
CA LYS A 103 -10.55 -21.78 -11.17
C LYS A 103 -11.71 -21.38 -10.26
N ASP A 104 -11.89 -22.10 -9.15
CA ASP A 104 -12.90 -21.78 -8.13
C ASP A 104 -12.30 -20.78 -7.12
N PRO A 105 -12.84 -19.54 -7.02
CA PRO A 105 -12.42 -18.55 -6.03
C PRO A 105 -12.40 -19.05 -4.58
N GLY A 106 -13.28 -20.00 -4.24
CA GLY A 106 -13.41 -20.54 -2.88
C GLY A 106 -12.36 -21.59 -2.51
N ALA A 107 -11.68 -22.17 -3.50
CA ALA A 107 -10.60 -23.15 -3.30
C ALA A 107 -9.23 -22.48 -3.06
N ILE A 108 -9.11 -21.17 -3.34
CA ILE A 108 -7.85 -20.45 -3.18
C ILE A 108 -7.56 -20.23 -1.69
N GLY A 109 -6.45 -20.78 -1.20
CA GLY A 109 -6.04 -20.68 0.21
C GLY A 109 -5.50 -19.32 0.63
N TRP A 110 -6.32 -18.25 0.56
CA TRP A 110 -5.95 -16.89 0.95
C TRP A 110 -5.54 -16.76 2.42
N GLY A 111 -6.27 -17.42 3.32
CA GLY A 111 -5.96 -17.43 4.75
C GLY A 111 -4.59 -18.03 5.05
N ALA A 112 -4.17 -19.04 4.27
CA ALA A 112 -2.86 -19.69 4.43
C ALA A 112 -1.67 -18.79 4.07
N VAL A 113 -1.91 -17.71 3.31
CA VAL A 113 -0.89 -16.71 2.96
C VAL A 113 -1.10 -15.38 3.71
N GLY A 114 -2.11 -15.29 4.58
CA GLY A 114 -2.41 -14.08 5.33
C GLY A 114 -3.01 -12.94 4.49
N ALA A 115 -3.58 -13.24 3.32
CA ALA A 115 -4.22 -12.23 2.48
C ALA A 115 -5.58 -11.80 3.09
N ASP A 116 -5.61 -10.62 3.69
CA ASP A 116 -6.82 -10.04 4.29
C ASP A 116 -7.75 -9.45 3.24
N TYR A 117 -7.19 -8.82 2.21
CA TYR A 117 -7.90 -8.20 1.10
C TYR A 117 -7.59 -8.95 -0.19
N VAL A 118 -8.57 -9.12 -1.07
CA VAL A 118 -8.36 -9.70 -2.40
C VAL A 118 -8.73 -8.69 -3.48
N CYS A 119 -7.80 -8.40 -4.39
CA CYS A 119 -8.09 -7.73 -5.65
C CYS A 119 -8.65 -8.76 -6.63
N GLU A 120 -9.94 -8.67 -6.91
CA GLU A 120 -10.62 -9.49 -7.91
C GLU A 120 -10.52 -8.81 -9.29
N SER A 121 -9.53 -9.24 -10.06
CA SER A 121 -9.16 -8.67 -11.37
C SER A 121 -9.27 -9.64 -12.55
N THR A 122 -10.09 -10.69 -12.42
CA THR A 122 -10.38 -11.62 -13.53
C THR A 122 -11.40 -11.05 -14.53
N GLY A 123 -12.25 -10.11 -14.08
CA GLY A 123 -13.38 -9.59 -14.84
C GLY A 123 -14.59 -10.53 -14.93
N VAL A 124 -14.56 -11.68 -14.25
CA VAL A 124 -15.63 -12.69 -14.30
C VAL A 124 -16.51 -12.66 -13.04
N PHE A 125 -15.90 -12.47 -11.86
CA PHE A 125 -16.57 -12.52 -10.56
C PHE A 125 -17.05 -11.12 -10.10
N THR A 126 -17.84 -10.45 -10.95
CA THR A 126 -18.24 -9.03 -10.78
C THR A 126 -19.60 -8.84 -10.09
N THR A 127 -19.99 -9.74 -9.19
CA THR A 127 -21.22 -9.65 -8.37
C THR A 127 -20.89 -9.98 -6.91
N GLN A 128 -21.73 -9.54 -5.98
CA GLN A 128 -21.59 -9.82 -4.54
C GLN A 128 -21.39 -11.33 -4.30
N GLU A 129 -22.30 -12.15 -4.82
CA GLU A 129 -22.30 -13.60 -4.63
C GLU A 129 -21.00 -14.25 -5.15
N LYS A 130 -20.56 -13.85 -6.34
CA LYS A 130 -19.39 -14.44 -7.00
C LYS A 130 -18.08 -14.01 -6.36
N ALA A 131 -17.94 -12.73 -6.05
CA ALA A 131 -16.75 -12.20 -5.38
C ALA A 131 -16.64 -12.73 -3.95
N ALA A 132 -17.76 -12.87 -3.23
CA ALA A 132 -17.80 -13.39 -1.87
C ALA A 132 -17.31 -14.85 -1.74
N LEU A 133 -17.21 -15.60 -2.84
CA LEU A 133 -16.62 -16.94 -2.82
C LEU A 133 -15.18 -16.92 -2.27
N HIS A 134 -14.40 -15.86 -2.49
CA HIS A 134 -13.05 -15.72 -1.94
C HIS A 134 -13.02 -15.73 -0.41
N LEU A 135 -14.10 -15.32 0.26
CA LEU A 135 -14.18 -15.33 1.73
C LEU A 135 -14.06 -16.75 2.29
N LYS A 136 -14.51 -17.77 1.53
CA LYS A 136 -14.31 -19.19 1.89
C LYS A 136 -12.83 -19.59 1.89
N GLY A 137 -12.02 -18.94 1.06
CA GLY A 137 -10.57 -19.08 1.01
C GLY A 137 -9.84 -18.46 2.19
N GLY A 138 -10.54 -17.72 3.07
CA GLY A 138 -9.99 -17.16 4.31
C GLY A 138 -9.56 -15.69 4.24
N CYS A 139 -9.83 -14.97 3.14
CA CYS A 139 -9.69 -13.51 3.14
C CYS A 139 -10.86 -12.84 3.87
N LYS A 140 -10.66 -11.61 4.34
CA LYS A 140 -11.71 -10.84 5.03
C LYS A 140 -12.57 -10.02 4.07
N LYS A 141 -11.96 -9.48 3.01
CA LYS A 141 -12.56 -8.49 2.12
C LYS A 141 -12.18 -8.71 0.66
N VAL A 142 -13.05 -8.30 -0.26
CA VAL A 142 -12.82 -8.37 -1.70
C VAL A 142 -13.06 -7.02 -2.36
N ILE A 143 -12.15 -6.62 -3.23
CA ILE A 143 -12.20 -5.40 -4.04
C ILE A 143 -12.30 -5.82 -5.51
N ILE A 144 -13.46 -5.59 -6.13
CA ILE A 144 -13.70 -5.86 -7.55
C ILE A 144 -13.04 -4.75 -8.38
N SER A 145 -12.19 -5.13 -9.34
CA SER A 145 -11.48 -4.20 -10.23
C SER A 145 -12.31 -3.77 -11.47
N ALA A 146 -13.63 -3.72 -11.33
CA ALA A 146 -14.57 -3.36 -12.39
C ALA A 146 -15.92 -2.92 -11.78
N PRO A 147 -16.76 -2.20 -12.54
CA PRO A 147 -18.14 -1.92 -12.13
C PRO A 147 -18.91 -3.24 -11.91
N PRO A 148 -19.62 -3.38 -10.78
CA PRO A 148 -20.37 -4.58 -10.50
C PRO A 148 -21.63 -4.66 -11.36
N LYS A 149 -22.12 -5.89 -11.58
CA LYS A 149 -23.38 -6.14 -12.31
C LYS A 149 -24.63 -6.01 -11.42
N ASP A 150 -24.43 -5.89 -10.13
CA ASP A 150 -25.45 -5.78 -9.09
C ASP A 150 -25.20 -4.52 -8.21
N ASN A 151 -25.71 -4.52 -6.98
CA ASN A 151 -25.69 -3.37 -6.08
C ASN A 151 -24.46 -3.33 -5.15
N VAL A 152 -23.37 -4.03 -5.47
CA VAL A 152 -22.11 -3.90 -4.71
C VAL A 152 -21.71 -2.41 -4.65
N PRO A 153 -21.39 -1.88 -3.46
CA PRO A 153 -21.03 -0.48 -3.31
C PRO A 153 -19.72 -0.16 -4.03
N MET A 154 -19.70 0.98 -4.71
CA MET A 154 -18.53 1.49 -5.42
C MET A 154 -17.88 2.62 -4.62
N PHE A 155 -16.56 2.59 -4.55
CA PHE A 155 -15.76 3.64 -3.95
C PHE A 155 -14.74 4.17 -4.95
N VAL A 156 -14.60 5.49 -4.99
CA VAL A 156 -13.58 6.21 -5.76
C VAL A 156 -12.81 7.07 -4.78
N MET A 157 -11.50 6.84 -4.72
CA MET A 157 -10.60 7.60 -3.85
C MET A 157 -10.63 9.09 -4.21
N GLY A 158 -10.62 9.96 -3.21
CA GLY A 158 -10.86 11.40 -3.34
C GLY A 158 -12.34 11.81 -3.34
N VAL A 159 -13.27 10.91 -3.67
CA VAL A 159 -14.68 11.26 -3.94
C VAL A 159 -15.64 10.82 -2.84
N ASN A 160 -15.66 9.51 -2.53
CA ASN A 160 -16.66 8.94 -1.60
C ASN A 160 -16.10 7.82 -0.71
N GLN A 161 -14.78 7.65 -0.65
CA GLN A 161 -14.13 6.61 0.16
C GLN A 161 -14.47 6.72 1.66
N ASP A 162 -14.76 7.91 2.15
CA ASP A 162 -15.21 8.20 3.51
C ASP A 162 -16.54 7.51 3.87
N LYS A 163 -17.35 7.14 2.87
CA LYS A 163 -18.59 6.38 3.07
C LYS A 163 -18.37 4.88 3.26
N TYR A 164 -17.13 4.41 3.14
CA TYR A 164 -16.81 3.01 3.41
C TYR A 164 -17.07 2.67 4.89
N THR A 165 -17.69 1.53 5.14
CA THR A 165 -17.94 1.02 6.49
C THR A 165 -17.39 -0.41 6.66
N PRO A 166 -16.75 -0.74 7.80
CA PRO A 166 -16.14 -2.05 8.03
C PRO A 166 -17.05 -3.28 7.97
N ASN A 167 -18.37 -3.14 7.88
CA ASN A 167 -19.29 -4.25 7.65
C ASN A 167 -19.35 -4.70 6.18
N LEU A 168 -18.91 -3.87 5.23
CA LEU A 168 -18.91 -4.20 3.80
C LEU A 168 -17.80 -5.19 3.48
N THR A 169 -18.15 -6.41 3.06
CA THR A 169 -17.19 -7.49 2.76
C THR A 169 -16.73 -7.52 1.31
N VAL A 170 -17.58 -7.06 0.39
CA VAL A 170 -17.27 -6.95 -1.04
C VAL A 170 -17.57 -5.52 -1.47
N VAL A 171 -16.61 -4.90 -2.13
CA VAL A 171 -16.71 -3.55 -2.67
C VAL A 171 -16.16 -3.53 -4.09
N SER A 172 -16.42 -2.45 -4.84
CA SER A 172 -15.86 -2.23 -6.16
C SER A 172 -15.10 -0.90 -6.21
N ASN A 173 -13.97 -0.88 -6.92
CA ASN A 173 -13.24 0.36 -7.22
C ASN A 173 -13.76 1.05 -8.50
N ALA A 174 -15.01 0.77 -8.90
CA ALA A 174 -15.62 1.26 -10.14
C ALA A 174 -14.79 0.92 -11.40
N SER A 175 -14.76 1.79 -12.40
CA SER A 175 -13.89 1.68 -13.59
C SER A 175 -12.83 2.78 -13.62
N CYS A 176 -11.82 2.61 -14.49
CA CYS A 176 -10.82 3.65 -14.77
C CYS A 176 -11.47 4.97 -15.22
N THR A 177 -12.42 4.93 -16.16
CA THR A 177 -13.16 6.14 -16.60
C THR A 177 -13.96 6.79 -15.47
N THR A 178 -14.58 6.01 -14.57
CA THR A 178 -15.28 6.59 -13.40
C THR A 178 -14.29 7.23 -12.43
N ASN A 179 -13.11 6.63 -12.22
CA ASN A 179 -12.05 7.22 -11.40
C ASN A 179 -11.51 8.53 -12.00
N CYS A 180 -11.53 8.68 -13.33
CA CYS A 180 -11.20 9.95 -13.98
C CYS A 180 -12.33 10.97 -13.88
N LEU A 181 -13.56 10.58 -14.22
CA LEU A 181 -14.67 11.53 -14.33
C LEU A 181 -15.17 12.01 -12.96
N ALA A 182 -15.21 11.15 -11.94
CA ALA A 182 -15.85 11.48 -10.67
C ALA A 182 -15.14 12.60 -9.89
N PRO A 183 -13.79 12.66 -9.77
CA PRO A 183 -13.10 13.78 -9.14
C PRO A 183 -13.39 15.10 -9.84
N LEU A 184 -13.27 15.14 -11.17
CA LEU A 184 -13.56 16.34 -11.97
C LEU A 184 -15.02 16.78 -11.81
N ALA A 185 -15.97 15.86 -12.00
CA ALA A 185 -17.40 16.16 -11.88
C ALA A 185 -17.80 16.62 -10.47
N LYS A 186 -17.17 16.05 -9.42
CA LYS A 186 -17.39 16.49 -8.03
C LYS A 186 -16.94 17.93 -7.83
N VAL A 187 -15.71 18.28 -8.24
CA VAL A 187 -15.19 19.65 -8.10
C VAL A 187 -16.09 20.66 -8.82
N ILE A 188 -16.50 20.35 -10.05
CA ILE A 188 -17.39 21.23 -10.82
C ILE A 188 -18.78 21.33 -10.19
N ASN A 189 -19.35 20.21 -9.73
CA ASN A 189 -20.67 20.22 -9.11
C ASN A 189 -20.69 21.00 -7.79
N ASP A 190 -19.68 20.79 -6.94
CA ASP A 190 -19.63 21.41 -5.62
C ASP A 190 -19.51 22.96 -5.72
N ASN A 191 -18.86 23.48 -6.77
CA ASN A 191 -18.60 24.91 -6.92
C ASN A 191 -19.58 25.63 -7.87
N PHE A 192 -19.96 24.99 -8.99
CA PHE A 192 -20.77 25.62 -10.04
C PHE A 192 -22.12 24.93 -10.26
N GLY A 193 -22.29 23.72 -9.73
CA GLY A 193 -23.46 22.87 -9.93
C GLY A 193 -23.57 22.35 -11.36
N ILE A 194 -23.67 21.03 -11.54
CA ILE A 194 -23.95 20.45 -12.86
C ILE A 194 -25.47 20.29 -13.00
N VAL A 195 -26.03 20.88 -14.06
CA VAL A 195 -27.44 20.70 -14.44
C VAL A 195 -27.62 19.38 -15.18
N GLU A 196 -26.85 19.20 -16.25
CA GLU A 196 -26.80 17.99 -17.06
C GLU A 196 -25.46 17.92 -17.80
N GLY A 197 -25.03 16.71 -18.17
CA GLY A 197 -23.78 16.52 -18.90
C GLY A 197 -23.71 15.22 -19.69
N LEU A 198 -23.00 15.28 -20.80
CA LEU A 198 -22.67 14.15 -21.64
C LEU A 198 -21.16 13.96 -21.65
N MET A 199 -20.74 12.73 -21.42
CA MET A 199 -19.34 12.34 -21.44
C MET A 199 -19.02 11.46 -22.63
N THR A 200 -17.93 11.76 -23.31
CA THR A 200 -17.27 10.82 -24.22
C THR A 200 -15.91 10.46 -23.65
N THR A 201 -15.55 9.18 -23.66
CA THR A 201 -14.17 8.79 -23.44
C THR A 201 -13.56 8.25 -24.72
N VAL A 202 -12.46 8.85 -25.15
CA VAL A 202 -11.60 8.27 -26.19
C VAL A 202 -10.64 7.35 -25.45
N HIS A 203 -10.85 6.05 -25.63
CA HIS A 203 -10.33 5.02 -24.74
C HIS A 203 -9.33 4.12 -25.46
N ALA A 204 -8.20 3.86 -24.81
CA ALA A 204 -7.21 2.91 -25.29
C ALA A 204 -7.78 1.49 -25.46
N THR A 205 -7.06 0.69 -26.23
CA THR A 205 -7.39 -0.71 -26.51
C THR A 205 -7.40 -1.55 -25.22
N THR A 206 -8.35 -2.49 -25.14
CA THR A 206 -8.46 -3.41 -24.00
C THR A 206 -8.40 -4.87 -24.43
N ALA A 207 -8.10 -5.75 -23.47
CA ALA A 207 -7.96 -7.20 -23.70
C ALA A 207 -9.25 -7.90 -24.18
N THR A 208 -10.40 -7.22 -24.17
CA THR A 208 -11.66 -7.75 -24.71
C THR A 208 -11.83 -7.53 -26.22
N GLN A 209 -11.00 -6.67 -26.82
CA GLN A 209 -10.99 -6.42 -28.26
C GLN A 209 -10.13 -7.46 -29.00
N LEU A 210 -10.40 -7.63 -30.30
CA LEU A 210 -9.72 -8.63 -31.12
C LEU A 210 -8.65 -8.00 -32.02
N THR A 211 -7.59 -8.76 -32.29
CA THR A 211 -6.51 -8.36 -33.20
C THR A 211 -6.99 -8.22 -34.64
N VAL A 212 -7.94 -9.04 -35.05
CA VAL A 212 -8.58 -9.06 -36.37
C VAL A 212 -10.09 -9.26 -36.21
N ASP A 213 -10.86 -9.03 -37.27
CA ASP A 213 -12.31 -9.20 -37.26
C ASP A 213 -12.70 -10.63 -36.84
N GLY A 214 -13.53 -10.74 -35.80
CA GLY A 214 -13.98 -12.01 -35.24
C GLY A 214 -15.17 -11.89 -34.30
N PRO A 215 -15.70 -13.03 -33.82
CA PRO A 215 -16.87 -13.03 -32.96
C PRO A 215 -16.53 -12.57 -31.54
N SER A 216 -17.14 -11.48 -31.10
CA SER A 216 -17.02 -11.01 -29.71
C SER A 216 -17.53 -12.06 -28.73
N ARG A 217 -16.85 -12.18 -27.58
CA ARG A 217 -17.19 -13.15 -26.55
C ARG A 217 -18.67 -13.05 -26.13
N GLY A 218 -19.40 -14.15 -26.28
CA GLY A 218 -20.82 -14.23 -25.93
C GLY A 218 -21.77 -13.45 -26.84
N GLY A 219 -21.31 -12.92 -27.98
CA GLY A 219 -22.15 -12.31 -29.00
C GLY A 219 -22.80 -10.96 -28.63
N LYS A 220 -22.29 -10.25 -27.62
CA LYS A 220 -22.95 -9.04 -27.07
C LYS A 220 -22.42 -7.69 -27.59
N ASP A 221 -21.13 -7.58 -27.87
CA ASP A 221 -20.50 -6.34 -28.33
C ASP A 221 -19.85 -6.54 -29.71
N TRP A 222 -20.66 -6.58 -30.78
CA TRP A 222 -20.17 -6.91 -32.13
C TRP A 222 -19.11 -5.93 -32.62
N ARG A 223 -19.21 -4.65 -32.23
CA ARG A 223 -18.24 -3.62 -32.60
C ARG A 223 -16.87 -3.92 -31.98
N GLY A 224 -16.83 -4.38 -30.73
CA GLY A 224 -15.60 -4.83 -30.06
C GLY A 224 -14.91 -6.03 -30.71
N GLY A 225 -15.60 -6.76 -31.59
CA GLY A 225 -15.04 -7.89 -32.34
C GLY A 225 -14.33 -7.48 -33.63
N ARG A 226 -14.38 -6.19 -34.00
CA ARG A 226 -13.66 -5.66 -35.16
C ARG A 226 -12.19 -5.39 -34.83
N CYS A 227 -11.33 -5.44 -35.85
CA CYS A 227 -9.88 -5.23 -35.76
C CYS A 227 -9.52 -3.96 -34.96
N ALA A 228 -8.91 -4.15 -33.78
CA ALA A 228 -8.62 -3.08 -32.84
C ALA A 228 -7.61 -2.04 -33.35
N SER A 229 -6.62 -2.47 -34.14
CA SER A 229 -5.51 -1.61 -34.57
C SER A 229 -5.85 -0.65 -35.72
N GLN A 230 -7.02 -0.82 -36.35
CA GLN A 230 -7.40 -0.07 -37.57
C GLN A 230 -8.73 0.67 -37.46
N ASN A 231 -9.44 0.57 -36.33
CA ASN A 231 -10.77 1.15 -36.18
C ASN A 231 -10.86 2.12 -35.01
N ILE A 232 -11.69 3.15 -35.20
CA ILE A 232 -12.31 3.90 -34.11
C ILE A 232 -13.63 3.18 -33.81
N ILE A 233 -13.75 2.56 -32.64
CA ILE A 233 -14.85 1.64 -32.32
C ILE A 233 -15.77 2.28 -31.27
N PRO A 234 -16.99 2.71 -31.63
CA PRO A 234 -17.92 3.22 -30.63
C PRO A 234 -18.38 2.08 -29.71
N SER A 235 -18.37 2.34 -28.40
CA SER A 235 -18.64 1.37 -27.34
C SER A 235 -19.53 2.01 -26.27
N SER A 236 -20.39 1.22 -25.64
CA SER A 236 -21.18 1.67 -24.49
C SER A 236 -20.31 1.69 -23.23
N THR A 237 -20.58 2.63 -22.32
CA THR A 237 -19.92 2.68 -21.01
C THR A 237 -20.92 3.04 -19.93
N GLY A 238 -20.84 2.36 -18.80
CA GLY A 238 -21.61 2.70 -17.60
C GLY A 238 -20.95 3.77 -16.73
N ALA A 239 -19.77 4.29 -17.13
CA ALA A 239 -18.93 5.08 -16.24
C ALA A 239 -19.58 6.38 -15.74
N ALA A 240 -20.22 7.16 -16.62
CA ALA A 240 -20.93 8.37 -16.23
C ALA A 240 -22.16 8.07 -15.35
N LYS A 241 -22.88 6.98 -15.63
CA LYS A 241 -23.96 6.52 -14.75
C LYS A 241 -23.44 6.09 -13.37
N ALA A 242 -22.24 5.52 -13.31
CA ALA A 242 -21.58 5.14 -12.06
C ALA A 242 -21.17 6.37 -11.22
N VAL A 243 -20.88 7.52 -11.85
CA VAL A 243 -20.66 8.79 -11.13
C VAL A 243 -21.89 9.14 -10.28
N GLY A 244 -23.10 8.95 -10.79
CA GLY A 244 -24.33 9.14 -10.03
C GLY A 244 -24.47 8.25 -8.78
N LYS A 245 -23.76 7.13 -8.72
CA LYS A 245 -23.72 6.26 -7.52
C LYS A 245 -22.70 6.73 -6.48
N VAL A 246 -21.57 7.29 -6.91
CA VAL A 246 -20.50 7.76 -6.00
C VAL A 246 -20.69 9.23 -5.58
N VAL A 247 -21.32 10.03 -6.43
CA VAL A 247 -21.78 11.41 -6.19
C VAL A 247 -23.31 11.45 -6.41
N PRO A 248 -24.11 11.15 -5.38
CA PRO A 248 -25.57 11.01 -5.51
C PRO A 248 -26.30 12.22 -6.11
N GLU A 249 -25.78 13.43 -5.90
CA GLU A 249 -26.33 14.68 -6.46
C GLU A 249 -26.26 14.77 -7.99
N LEU A 250 -25.43 13.92 -8.61
CA LEU A 250 -25.26 13.79 -10.05
C LEU A 250 -26.04 12.60 -10.63
N ASN A 251 -26.80 11.87 -9.81
CA ASN A 251 -27.60 10.75 -10.28
C ASN A 251 -28.65 11.22 -11.30
N GLY A 252 -28.68 10.57 -12.47
CA GLY A 252 -29.55 10.93 -13.58
C GLY A 252 -29.11 12.16 -14.39
N LYS A 253 -28.08 12.89 -13.96
CA LYS A 253 -27.58 14.09 -14.67
C LYS A 253 -26.46 13.82 -15.66
N LEU A 254 -25.74 12.71 -15.48
CA LEU A 254 -24.59 12.33 -16.30
C LEU A 254 -24.81 10.99 -16.98
N THR A 255 -24.56 10.95 -18.28
CA THR A 255 -24.43 9.72 -19.07
C THR A 255 -23.34 9.91 -20.12
N GLY A 256 -22.98 8.85 -20.82
CA GLY A 256 -21.91 8.95 -21.81
C GLY A 256 -21.70 7.70 -22.64
N MET A 257 -20.72 7.80 -23.53
CA MET A 257 -20.26 6.71 -24.39
C MET A 257 -18.73 6.69 -24.51
N ALA A 258 -18.20 5.73 -25.26
CA ALA A 258 -16.78 5.62 -25.52
C ALA A 258 -16.49 5.42 -27.00
N PHE A 259 -15.29 5.82 -27.43
CA PHE A 259 -14.68 5.39 -28.68
C PHE A 259 -13.37 4.69 -28.36
N ARG A 260 -13.24 3.40 -28.70
CA ARG A 260 -11.96 2.69 -28.60
C ARG A 260 -11.07 3.12 -29.76
N VAL A 261 -9.82 3.43 -29.49
CA VAL A 261 -8.84 3.86 -30.49
C VAL A 261 -7.56 3.00 -30.41
N PRO A 262 -6.75 2.93 -31.48
CA PRO A 262 -5.59 2.05 -31.56
C PRO A 262 -4.36 2.58 -30.79
N THR A 263 -4.58 3.05 -29.55
CA THR A 263 -3.53 3.30 -28.57
C THR A 263 -3.50 2.15 -27.55
N PRO A 264 -2.32 1.69 -27.11
CA PRO A 264 -2.22 0.54 -26.21
C PRO A 264 -2.62 0.89 -24.77
N ASP A 265 -2.45 2.15 -24.38
CA ASP A 265 -2.78 2.67 -23.07
C ASP A 265 -2.99 4.20 -23.14
N VAL A 266 -3.44 4.77 -22.03
CA VAL A 266 -3.89 6.15 -21.81
C VAL A 266 -5.17 6.48 -22.57
N SER A 267 -6.11 7.02 -21.82
CA SER A 267 -7.42 7.42 -22.28
C SER A 267 -7.70 8.86 -21.86
N VAL A 268 -8.73 9.45 -22.47
CA VAL A 268 -9.15 10.81 -22.14
C VAL A 268 -10.67 10.88 -21.99
N VAL A 269 -11.12 11.67 -21.03
CA VAL A 269 -12.51 12.05 -20.82
C VAL A 269 -12.74 13.43 -21.41
N ASP A 270 -13.79 13.55 -22.21
CA ASP A 270 -14.45 14.81 -22.60
C ASP A 270 -15.78 14.86 -21.84
N LEU A 271 -15.90 15.80 -20.91
CA LEU A 271 -17.15 16.12 -20.23
C LEU A 271 -17.71 17.43 -20.79
N THR A 272 -18.78 17.33 -21.56
CA THR A 272 -19.56 18.49 -21.99
C THR A 272 -20.75 18.67 -21.05
N CYS A 273 -20.82 19.77 -20.33
CA CYS A 273 -21.83 19.97 -19.30
C CYS A 273 -22.38 21.40 -19.24
N ARG A 274 -23.61 21.50 -18.74
CA ARG A 274 -24.26 22.78 -18.43
C ARG A 274 -24.16 23.06 -16.94
N LEU A 275 -23.58 24.20 -16.59
CA LEU A 275 -23.42 24.68 -15.23
C LEU A 275 -24.68 25.40 -14.75
N LYS A 276 -24.95 25.35 -13.45
CA LYS A 276 -26.06 26.08 -12.82
C LYS A 276 -25.65 27.53 -12.56
N THR A 277 -24.46 27.73 -12.03
CA THR A 277 -23.84 29.04 -11.79
C THR A 277 -22.92 29.38 -12.95
N PRO A 278 -23.09 30.53 -13.62
CA PRO A 278 -22.16 30.98 -14.66
C PRO A 278 -20.74 31.17 -14.12
N ALA A 279 -19.73 30.77 -14.87
CA ALA A 279 -18.32 30.90 -14.51
C ALA A 279 -17.46 31.15 -15.76
N LYS A 280 -16.40 31.96 -15.64
CA LYS A 280 -15.39 32.07 -16.69
C LYS A 280 -14.52 30.81 -16.70
N TYR A 281 -13.94 30.48 -17.85
CA TYR A 281 -13.13 29.26 -17.98
C TYR A 281 -11.92 29.30 -17.04
N GLU A 282 -11.34 30.48 -16.85
CA GLU A 282 -10.24 30.74 -15.93
C GLU A 282 -10.63 30.47 -14.47
N ASP A 283 -11.87 30.78 -14.07
CA ASP A 283 -12.39 30.49 -12.73
C ASP A 283 -12.52 28.98 -12.52
N ILE A 284 -13.03 28.27 -13.53
CA ILE A 284 -13.15 26.80 -13.52
C ILE A 284 -11.77 26.16 -13.38
N VAL A 285 -10.80 26.64 -14.16
CA VAL A 285 -9.40 26.20 -14.09
C VAL A 285 -8.84 26.42 -12.69
N ALA A 286 -9.00 27.63 -12.13
CA ALA A 286 -8.50 27.95 -10.79
C ALA A 286 -9.08 27.03 -9.71
N THR A 287 -10.40 26.75 -9.75
CA THR A 287 -11.07 25.83 -8.84
C THR A 287 -10.52 24.40 -8.94
N ILE A 288 -10.25 23.92 -10.16
CA ILE A 288 -9.65 22.59 -10.37
C ILE A 288 -8.23 22.54 -9.82
N LYS A 289 -7.41 23.57 -10.09
CA LYS A 289 -6.03 23.67 -9.58
C LYS A 289 -6.01 23.69 -8.04
N GLU A 290 -6.93 24.41 -7.40
CA GLU A 290 -7.07 24.44 -5.94
C GLU A 290 -7.45 23.06 -5.38
N ALA A 291 -8.44 22.39 -5.97
CA ALA A 291 -8.84 21.05 -5.53
C ALA A 291 -7.70 20.03 -5.69
N ALA A 292 -6.95 20.09 -6.81
CA ALA A 292 -5.79 19.24 -7.07
C ALA A 292 -4.66 19.47 -6.06
N ALA A 293 -4.40 20.72 -5.64
CA ALA A 293 -3.41 21.05 -4.62
C ALA A 293 -3.88 20.71 -3.18
N GLY A 294 -5.20 20.63 -2.96
CA GLY A 294 -5.81 20.45 -1.66
C GLY A 294 -6.49 19.08 -1.48
N THR A 295 -7.83 19.09 -1.48
CA THR A 295 -8.66 17.93 -1.08
C THR A 295 -8.53 16.71 -1.98
N MET A 296 -8.08 16.89 -3.22
CA MET A 296 -7.93 15.83 -4.23
C MET A 296 -6.47 15.52 -4.55
N GLN A 297 -5.51 15.97 -3.72
CA GLN A 297 -4.09 15.75 -3.96
C GLN A 297 -3.75 14.27 -4.16
N GLY A 298 -3.03 13.98 -5.25
CA GLY A 298 -2.64 12.61 -5.65
C GLY A 298 -3.75 11.81 -6.36
N VAL A 299 -4.95 12.37 -6.49
CA VAL A 299 -6.08 11.82 -7.25
C VAL A 299 -6.37 12.65 -8.50
N LEU A 300 -6.58 13.96 -8.31
CA LEU A 300 -6.77 14.94 -9.38
C LEU A 300 -5.48 15.75 -9.53
N ASP A 301 -5.06 15.92 -10.76
CA ASP A 301 -3.93 16.74 -11.17
C ASP A 301 -4.35 17.63 -12.35
N TRP A 302 -3.45 18.48 -12.82
CA TRP A 302 -3.71 19.35 -13.98
C TRP A 302 -2.43 19.63 -14.76
N THR A 303 -2.59 20.06 -16.02
CA THR A 303 -1.51 20.55 -16.86
C THR A 303 -2.01 21.68 -17.77
N ASP A 304 -1.14 22.65 -18.03
CA ASP A 304 -1.31 23.68 -19.06
C ASP A 304 -0.22 23.59 -20.14
N GLU A 305 0.41 22.43 -20.29
CA GLU A 305 1.35 22.12 -21.35
C GLU A 305 0.65 21.48 -22.57
N GLU A 306 1.30 21.53 -23.73
CA GLU A 306 0.83 20.92 -25.00
C GLU A 306 1.10 19.40 -25.01
N VAL A 307 0.37 18.68 -24.18
CA VAL A 307 0.54 17.23 -23.91
C VAL A 307 -0.27 16.35 -24.86
N VAL A 308 0.16 15.08 -24.98
CA VAL A 308 -0.57 14.02 -25.69
C VAL A 308 -0.64 12.74 -24.86
N SER A 309 -1.36 11.72 -25.35
CA SER A 309 -1.65 10.50 -24.57
C SER A 309 -0.39 9.80 -24.03
N SER A 310 0.69 9.72 -24.81
CA SER A 310 1.91 9.02 -24.39
C SER A 310 2.60 9.64 -23.17
N ASP A 311 2.37 10.93 -22.91
CA ASP A 311 3.02 11.67 -21.82
C ASP A 311 2.46 11.25 -20.46
N PHE A 312 1.30 10.60 -20.44
CA PHE A 312 0.65 10.10 -19.24
C PHE A 312 0.89 8.61 -18.99
N ILE A 313 1.70 7.92 -19.80
CA ILE A 313 2.01 6.51 -19.56
C ILE A 313 2.72 6.37 -18.20
N SER A 314 2.17 5.53 -17.34
CA SER A 314 2.57 5.37 -15.94
C SER A 314 2.33 6.61 -15.06
N CYS A 315 1.39 7.49 -15.42
CA CYS A 315 0.88 8.54 -14.55
C CYS A 315 -0.02 7.96 -13.45
N LYS A 316 0.26 8.30 -12.18
CA LYS A 316 -0.46 7.75 -11.00
C LYS A 316 -1.78 8.47 -10.72
N ALA A 317 -1.98 9.67 -11.25
CA ALA A 317 -3.22 10.43 -11.03
C ALA A 317 -4.41 9.69 -11.66
N SER A 318 -5.58 9.81 -11.03
CA SER A 318 -6.82 9.26 -11.59
C SER A 318 -7.37 10.13 -12.71
N SER A 319 -7.11 11.43 -12.63
CA SER A 319 -7.63 12.46 -13.53
C SER A 319 -6.57 13.56 -13.62
N VAL A 320 -6.07 13.84 -14.83
CA VAL A 320 -5.23 15.02 -15.10
C VAL A 320 -6.01 15.97 -16.00
N PHE A 321 -6.48 17.08 -15.46
CA PHE A 321 -7.23 18.08 -16.21
C PHE A 321 -6.33 18.83 -17.19
N ASP A 322 -6.75 18.92 -18.44
CA ASP A 322 -6.03 19.60 -19.51
C ASP A 322 -6.62 21.00 -19.72
N VAL A 323 -5.87 22.02 -19.31
CA VAL A 323 -6.29 23.42 -19.35
C VAL A 323 -6.41 23.94 -20.78
N GLN A 324 -5.56 23.46 -21.70
CA GLN A 324 -5.54 23.98 -23.07
C GLN A 324 -6.52 23.25 -24.00
N ALA A 325 -6.83 21.99 -23.69
CA ALA A 325 -7.76 21.19 -24.50
C ALA A 325 -9.25 21.43 -24.20
N GLY A 326 -9.58 22.02 -23.04
CA GLY A 326 -10.95 22.39 -22.72
C GLY A 326 -11.42 23.64 -23.46
N ILE A 327 -12.73 23.82 -23.58
CA ILE A 327 -13.32 24.98 -24.24
C ILE A 327 -14.67 25.35 -23.64
N ALA A 328 -14.90 26.64 -23.40
CA ALA A 328 -16.19 27.19 -23.00
C ALA A 328 -16.90 27.80 -24.21
N LEU A 329 -18.14 27.42 -24.47
CA LEU A 329 -18.99 28.09 -25.47
C LEU A 329 -19.65 29.33 -24.86
N THR A 330 -20.10 29.20 -23.61
CA THR A 330 -20.67 30.27 -22.80
C THR A 330 -20.21 30.07 -21.35
N ASP A 331 -20.46 31.07 -20.49
CA ASP A 331 -20.18 30.98 -19.06
C ASP A 331 -20.97 29.84 -18.35
N THR A 332 -21.94 29.21 -19.02
CA THR A 332 -22.73 28.10 -18.47
C THR A 332 -22.63 26.81 -19.27
N PHE A 333 -21.92 26.78 -20.40
CA PHE A 333 -21.82 25.59 -21.25
C PHE A 333 -20.37 25.34 -21.64
N VAL A 334 -19.79 24.30 -21.06
CA VAL A 334 -18.34 24.04 -21.10
C VAL A 334 -18.04 22.61 -21.49
N LYS A 335 -16.90 22.43 -22.13
CA LYS A 335 -16.26 21.14 -22.41
C LYS A 335 -14.95 21.07 -21.61
N LEU A 336 -14.86 20.08 -20.73
CA LEU A 336 -13.69 19.85 -19.88
C LEU A 336 -13.01 18.55 -20.30
N VAL A 337 -11.69 18.60 -20.47
CA VAL A 337 -10.88 17.47 -20.92
C VAL A 337 -9.99 16.99 -19.78
N SER A 338 -9.95 15.68 -19.55
CA SER A 338 -9.05 15.08 -18.55
C SER A 338 -8.47 13.76 -19.03
N TRP A 339 -7.15 13.67 -18.97
CA TRP A 339 -6.38 12.47 -19.23
C TRP A 339 -6.38 11.52 -18.06
N TYR A 340 -6.22 10.22 -18.33
CA TYR A 340 -5.96 9.21 -17.33
C TYR A 340 -5.25 8.00 -17.94
N ASP A 341 -4.23 7.51 -17.25
CA ASP A 341 -3.70 6.18 -17.51
C ASP A 341 -4.72 5.15 -16.98
N ASN A 342 -5.38 4.48 -17.92
CA ASN A 342 -6.46 3.55 -17.62
C ASN A 342 -5.98 2.24 -16.98
N GLU A 343 -4.68 1.98 -16.94
CA GLU A 343 -4.09 0.81 -16.31
C GLU A 343 -3.39 1.16 -15.01
N TRP A 344 -2.40 2.07 -15.03
CA TRP A 344 -1.55 2.41 -13.89
C TRP A 344 -2.25 3.28 -12.87
N GLY A 345 -2.90 4.38 -13.28
CA GLY A 345 -3.64 5.25 -12.36
C GLY A 345 -4.72 4.44 -11.63
N TYR A 346 -5.47 3.63 -12.38
CA TYR A 346 -6.49 2.73 -11.82
C TYR A 346 -5.91 1.66 -10.87
N SER A 347 -4.77 1.07 -11.21
CA SER A 347 -4.10 0.08 -10.35
C SER A 347 -3.62 0.67 -9.03
N ASN A 348 -3.10 1.90 -9.04
CA ASN A 348 -2.75 2.63 -7.81
C ASN A 348 -4.00 2.91 -6.95
N ARG A 349 -5.15 3.23 -7.58
CA ARG A 349 -6.41 3.41 -6.85
C ARG A 349 -6.92 2.14 -6.16
N LEU A 350 -6.72 0.97 -6.76
CA LEU A 350 -7.04 -0.31 -6.10
C LEU A 350 -6.17 -0.54 -4.84
N VAL A 351 -4.87 -0.23 -4.94
CA VAL A 351 -3.93 -0.28 -3.81
C VAL A 351 -4.34 0.72 -2.73
N ASP A 352 -4.66 1.96 -3.11
CA ASP A 352 -5.11 3.00 -2.18
C ASP A 352 -6.42 2.65 -1.47
N LEU A 353 -7.37 2.04 -2.18
CA LEU A 353 -8.62 1.57 -1.58
C LEU A 353 -8.37 0.44 -0.58
N ALA A 354 -7.49 -0.52 -0.89
CA ALA A 354 -7.12 -1.57 0.05
C ALA A 354 -6.47 -0.99 1.32
N ILE A 355 -5.56 -0.02 1.18
CA ILE A 355 -4.96 0.72 2.30
C ILE A 355 -6.04 1.42 3.13
N HIS A 356 -6.97 2.11 2.47
CA HIS A 356 -8.06 2.83 3.13
C HIS A 356 -8.93 1.88 3.94
N MET A 357 -9.38 0.78 3.34
CA MET A 357 -10.18 -0.24 4.02
C MET A 357 -9.43 -0.83 5.21
N ALA A 358 -8.15 -1.17 5.06
CA ALA A 358 -7.32 -1.65 6.17
C ALA A 358 -7.19 -0.66 7.32
N LYS A 359 -7.14 0.63 7.01
CA LYS A 359 -7.16 1.69 8.03
C LYS A 359 -8.50 1.74 8.77
N GLN A 360 -9.61 1.72 8.05
CA GLN A 360 -10.96 1.79 8.63
C GLN A 360 -11.35 0.53 9.41
N ASP A 361 -10.90 -0.64 8.94
CA ASP A 361 -11.10 -1.93 9.61
C ASP A 361 -10.27 -2.08 10.91
N GLY A 362 -9.43 -1.10 11.26
CA GLY A 362 -8.52 -1.17 12.40
C GLY A 362 -7.34 -2.12 12.21
N ASN A 363 -7.15 -2.68 11.01
CA ASN A 363 -6.06 -3.60 10.69
C ASN A 363 -4.69 -2.89 10.57
N PHE A 364 -4.67 -1.56 10.46
CA PHE A 364 -3.44 -0.75 10.51
C PHE A 364 -2.75 -0.74 11.89
N ASN A 365 -3.46 -1.19 12.93
CA ASN A 365 -2.98 -1.26 14.32
C ASN A 365 -2.61 -2.68 14.76
N LYS A 366 -2.56 -3.66 13.86
CA LYS A 366 -1.97 -4.96 14.19
C LYS A 366 -0.46 -4.81 14.13
N PHE A 367 0.14 -4.87 15.32
CA PHE A 367 1.52 -4.52 15.61
C PHE A 367 2.53 -5.05 14.59
N ARG A 368 3.59 -4.26 14.33
CA ARG A 368 4.74 -4.56 13.45
C ARG A 368 5.53 -5.84 13.80
N GLY A 369 5.06 -6.61 14.77
CA GLY A 369 5.80 -7.55 15.59
C GLY A 369 5.88 -7.07 17.03
N THR A 370 6.37 -7.94 17.93
CA THR A 370 6.60 -7.60 19.34
C THR A 370 8.09 -7.31 19.57
N ILE A 371 8.38 -6.20 20.24
CA ILE A 371 9.72 -5.82 20.71
C ILE A 371 9.76 -5.90 22.22
N CYS A 372 10.65 -6.75 22.75
CA CYS A 372 10.95 -6.73 24.18
C CYS A 372 12.14 -5.79 24.44
N VAL A 373 11.92 -4.75 25.25
CA VAL A 373 12.98 -3.85 25.73
C VAL A 373 13.44 -4.31 27.11
N CYS A 374 14.74 -4.58 27.27
CA CYS A 374 15.30 -5.04 28.54
C CYS A 374 15.83 -3.87 29.40
N GLY A 375 15.41 -3.84 30.66
CA GLY A 375 15.77 -2.85 31.68
C GLY A 375 14.90 -1.59 31.68
N GLY A 376 15.08 -0.77 32.71
CA GLY A 376 14.41 0.53 32.89
C GLY A 376 15.34 1.75 32.75
N GLY A 377 16.50 1.61 32.10
CA GLY A 377 17.47 2.70 31.94
C GLY A 377 17.06 3.80 30.95
N ASN A 378 17.97 4.76 30.72
CA ASN A 378 17.76 5.89 29.80
C ASN A 378 17.33 5.45 28.39
N ALA A 379 17.97 4.43 27.83
CA ALA A 379 17.66 3.93 26.50
C ALA A 379 16.26 3.29 26.45
N ALA A 380 15.87 2.53 27.47
CA ALA A 380 14.54 1.92 27.55
C ALA A 380 13.42 2.98 27.55
N HIS A 381 13.62 4.08 28.28
CA HIS A 381 12.67 5.19 28.32
C HIS A 381 12.48 5.88 26.95
N VAL A 382 13.46 5.79 26.05
CA VAL A 382 13.32 6.28 24.67
C VAL A 382 12.73 5.20 23.77
N PHE A 383 13.26 3.97 23.85
CA PHE A 383 12.86 2.87 22.98
C PHE A 383 11.40 2.47 23.15
N ILE A 384 10.86 2.51 24.37
CA ILE A 384 9.45 2.17 24.62
C ILE A 384 8.53 3.09 23.80
N PRO A 385 8.53 4.43 24.01
CA PRO A 385 7.71 5.32 23.18
C PRO A 385 8.09 5.30 21.70
N TYR A 386 9.37 5.22 21.37
CA TYR A 386 9.83 5.22 19.98
C TYR A 386 9.24 4.05 19.21
N PHE A 387 9.37 2.82 19.70
CA PHE A 387 8.85 1.65 19.01
C PHE A 387 7.33 1.55 19.07
N SER A 388 6.69 1.97 20.17
CA SER A 388 5.23 2.07 20.24
C SER A 388 4.68 3.03 19.17
N GLN A 389 5.29 4.21 18.98
CA GLN A 389 4.91 5.16 17.93
C GLN A 389 5.16 4.63 16.52
N GLN A 390 6.14 3.75 16.37
CA GLN A 390 6.39 3.03 15.13
C GLN A 390 5.37 1.90 14.90
N GLY A 391 4.51 1.58 15.86
CA GLY A 391 3.46 0.56 15.74
C GLY A 391 3.91 -0.85 16.12
N TYR A 392 4.99 -1.01 16.89
CA TYR A 392 5.36 -2.28 17.51
C TYR A 392 4.59 -2.50 18.81
N ASP A 393 4.29 -3.76 19.11
CA ASP A 393 3.87 -4.14 20.47
C ASP A 393 5.13 -4.12 21.32
N VAL A 394 5.17 -3.27 22.34
CA VAL A 394 6.38 -3.15 23.17
C VAL A 394 6.13 -3.80 24.51
N THR A 395 6.91 -4.82 24.82
CA THR A 395 6.98 -5.40 26.16
C THR A 395 8.28 -4.98 26.85
N VAL A 396 8.29 -5.01 28.18
CA VAL A 396 9.45 -4.63 28.98
C VAL A 396 9.78 -5.74 29.96
N PHE A 397 11.03 -6.17 29.93
CA PHE A 397 11.61 -7.09 30.90
C PHE A 397 12.66 -6.36 31.75
N ALA A 398 12.38 -6.14 33.04
CA ALA A 398 13.29 -5.47 33.96
C ALA A 398 13.37 -6.26 35.28
N ASP A 399 14.42 -7.07 35.42
CA ASP A 399 14.63 -7.98 36.55
C ASP A 399 15.44 -7.38 37.71
N PHE A 400 15.94 -6.15 37.55
CA PHE A 400 16.74 -5.50 38.59
C PHE A 400 15.86 -4.91 39.71
N LYS A 401 15.89 -5.55 40.88
CA LYS A 401 15.16 -5.11 42.09
C LYS A 401 13.66 -4.89 41.80
N ASP A 402 13.14 -3.71 42.12
CA ASP A 402 11.76 -3.28 41.94
C ASP A 402 11.56 -2.42 40.67
N GLU A 403 12.52 -2.43 39.74
CA GLU A 403 12.53 -1.55 38.57
C GLU A 403 11.28 -1.69 37.70
N ALA A 404 10.84 -2.91 37.40
CA ALA A 404 9.62 -3.15 36.61
C ALA A 404 8.36 -2.57 37.29
N ALA A 405 8.22 -2.74 38.60
CA ALA A 405 7.06 -2.24 39.36
C ALA A 405 7.06 -0.71 39.44
N ARG A 406 8.23 -0.11 39.69
CA ARG A 406 8.40 1.35 39.70
C ARG A 406 8.13 1.98 38.33
N LEU A 407 8.65 1.36 37.26
CA LEU A 407 8.46 1.84 35.90
C LEU A 407 6.98 1.79 35.52
N LYS A 408 6.31 0.67 35.83
CA LYS A 408 4.88 0.47 35.65
C LYS A 408 4.03 1.52 36.33
N ALA A 409 4.21 1.68 37.65
CA ALA A 409 3.46 2.67 38.42
C ALA A 409 3.63 4.09 37.86
N ALA A 410 4.87 4.45 37.47
CA ALA A 410 5.17 5.79 36.99
C ALA A 410 4.56 6.08 35.60
N TYR A 411 4.63 5.14 34.64
CA TYR A 411 4.03 5.38 33.33
C TYR A 411 2.49 5.28 33.37
N GLU A 412 1.92 4.44 34.24
CA GLU A 412 0.46 4.36 34.40
C GLU A 412 -0.11 5.65 34.97
N GLU A 413 0.53 6.21 36.01
CA GLU A 413 0.18 7.51 36.59
C GLU A 413 0.26 8.65 35.55
N ASN A 414 1.25 8.59 34.66
CA ASN A 414 1.51 9.65 33.68
C ASN A 414 0.77 9.44 32.35
N GLY A 415 0.04 8.33 32.15
CA GLY A 415 -0.58 7.96 30.88
C GLY A 415 0.43 7.57 29.78
N GLY A 416 1.65 7.20 30.14
CA GLY A 416 2.74 6.77 29.27
C GLY A 416 4.07 7.46 29.57
N ILE A 417 5.14 6.99 28.92
CA ILE A 417 6.46 7.63 28.97
C ILE A 417 6.51 8.67 27.84
N GLU A 418 6.85 9.90 28.16
CA GLU A 418 6.98 11.00 27.21
C GLU A 418 8.44 11.19 26.79
N VAL A 419 8.69 11.32 25.49
CA VAL A 419 9.99 11.65 24.92
C VAL A 419 9.96 13.08 24.43
N HIS A 420 10.92 13.87 24.91
CA HIS A 420 11.24 15.20 24.39
C HIS A 420 12.41 15.04 23.42
N ASP A 421 12.09 14.97 22.14
CA ASP A 421 13.05 14.81 21.06
C ASP A 421 13.60 16.18 20.66
N ARG A 422 14.86 16.40 21.03
CA ARG A 422 15.64 17.61 20.76
C ARG A 422 16.77 17.37 19.75
N CYS A 423 16.67 16.30 18.94
CA CYS A 423 17.65 16.05 17.88
C CYS A 423 17.73 17.22 16.89
N ASP A 424 16.61 17.92 16.67
CA ASP A 424 16.57 19.23 16.03
C ASP A 424 16.25 20.31 17.09
N PRO A 425 17.24 21.12 17.50
CA PRO A 425 17.02 22.18 18.49
C PRO A 425 16.01 23.24 18.05
N THR A 426 15.72 23.35 16.76
CA THR A 426 14.79 24.33 16.18
C THR A 426 13.36 23.78 16.05
N ASN A 427 13.18 22.47 16.23
CA ASN A 427 11.90 21.79 16.07
C ASN A 427 11.76 20.61 17.06
N ILE A 428 11.57 20.95 18.34
CA ILE A 428 11.42 19.96 19.41
C ILE A 428 10.11 19.20 19.22
N ARG A 429 10.19 17.88 19.11
CA ARG A 429 9.01 16.99 19.00
C ARG A 429 8.75 16.32 20.34
N THR A 430 7.47 16.16 20.66
CA THR A 430 7.05 15.39 21.84
C THR A 430 6.18 14.23 21.39
N TYR A 431 6.49 13.04 21.88
CA TYR A 431 5.68 11.84 21.63
C TYR A 431 5.69 10.92 22.85
N ARG A 432 4.70 10.03 22.91
CA ARG A 432 4.41 9.22 24.09
C ARG A 432 4.17 7.78 23.73
N GLY A 433 4.50 6.85 24.63
CA GLY A 433 4.11 5.46 24.48
C GLY A 433 4.08 4.70 25.79
N THR A 434 3.38 3.58 25.75
CA THR A 434 3.15 2.68 26.88
C THR A 434 3.52 1.27 26.43
N PRO A 435 4.26 0.51 27.25
CA PRO A 435 4.43 -0.91 26.98
C PRO A 435 3.11 -1.65 27.28
N SER A 436 2.84 -2.74 26.55
CA SER A 436 1.69 -3.62 26.78
C SER A 436 1.90 -4.53 27.99
N VAL A 437 3.15 -4.91 28.24
CA VAL A 437 3.59 -5.70 29.39
C VAL A 437 4.84 -5.07 29.99
N CYS A 438 4.91 -4.96 31.31
CA CYS A 438 6.12 -4.60 32.05
C CYS A 438 6.26 -5.56 33.23
N SER A 439 7.27 -6.44 33.17
CA SER A 439 7.45 -7.52 34.15
C SER A 439 8.92 -7.69 34.54
N ASN A 440 9.15 -8.24 35.74
CA ASN A 440 10.43 -8.74 36.19
C ASN A 440 10.64 -10.24 35.88
N GLN A 441 9.68 -10.88 35.21
CA GLN A 441 9.76 -12.26 34.74
C GLN A 441 9.84 -12.31 33.21
N ALA A 442 10.86 -12.98 32.68
CA ALA A 442 11.07 -13.09 31.24
C ALA A 442 9.91 -13.84 30.54
N ALA A 443 9.28 -14.79 31.24
CA ALA A 443 8.14 -15.56 30.74
C ALA A 443 6.92 -14.69 30.36
N ASP A 444 6.78 -13.50 30.97
CA ASP A 444 5.65 -12.62 30.68
C ASP A 444 5.90 -11.71 29.47
N ALA A 445 7.15 -11.30 29.27
CA ALA A 445 7.49 -10.23 28.33
C ALA A 445 8.13 -10.72 27.01
N VAL A 446 8.75 -11.90 27.00
CA VAL A 446 9.66 -12.34 25.93
C VAL A 446 9.07 -13.33 24.93
N PRO A 447 8.15 -14.27 25.28
CA PRO A 447 7.77 -15.38 24.39
C PRO A 447 7.25 -15.00 23.00
N GLN A 448 6.65 -13.81 22.86
CA GLN A 448 6.12 -13.31 21.58
C GLN A 448 7.08 -12.38 20.85
N ALA A 449 8.20 -11.99 21.47
CA ALA A 449 9.11 -10.99 20.96
C ALA A 449 9.83 -11.48 19.69
N ASP A 450 9.60 -10.78 18.58
CA ASP A 450 10.36 -10.94 17.33
C ASP A 450 11.74 -10.29 17.45
N TYR A 451 11.83 -9.23 18.26
CA TYR A 451 13.05 -8.51 18.55
C TYR A 451 13.24 -8.34 20.05
N VAL A 452 14.47 -8.51 20.54
CA VAL A 452 14.82 -8.26 21.93
C VAL A 452 15.94 -7.24 21.98
N ILE A 453 15.74 -6.13 22.69
CA ILE A 453 16.70 -5.03 22.81
C ILE A 453 17.32 -5.05 24.20
N VAL A 454 18.59 -5.44 24.25
CA VAL A 454 19.39 -5.51 25.46
C VAL A 454 20.31 -4.29 25.51
N ALA A 455 19.77 -3.17 26.02
CA ALA A 455 20.50 -1.91 26.18
C ALA A 455 20.92 -1.71 27.65
N LEU A 456 21.86 -2.55 28.11
CA LEU A 456 22.22 -2.68 29.52
C LEU A 456 23.72 -2.46 29.76
N PRO A 457 24.13 -2.08 30.99
CA PRO A 457 25.54 -2.12 31.38
C PRO A 457 26.15 -3.52 31.24
N SER A 458 27.42 -3.59 30.89
CA SER A 458 28.13 -4.85 30.60
C SER A 458 28.01 -5.92 31.69
N PHE A 459 27.97 -5.54 32.97
CA PHE A 459 27.85 -6.46 34.09
C PHE A 459 26.48 -7.17 34.16
N ALA A 460 25.41 -6.59 33.59
CA ALA A 460 24.05 -7.12 33.68
C ALA A 460 23.70 -8.06 32.51
N ILE A 461 24.41 -7.94 31.37
CA ILE A 461 24.07 -8.63 30.12
C ILE A 461 24.06 -10.15 30.29
N LYS A 462 25.05 -10.74 30.97
CA LYS A 462 25.13 -12.20 31.14
C LYS A 462 23.90 -12.78 31.82
N ASN A 463 23.49 -12.16 32.94
CA ASN A 463 22.35 -12.62 33.73
C ASN A 463 21.04 -12.47 32.96
N VAL A 464 20.83 -11.30 32.34
CA VAL A 464 19.64 -11.04 31.53
C VAL A 464 19.55 -12.01 30.34
N LEU A 465 20.63 -12.18 29.55
CA LEU A 465 20.61 -13.14 28.43
C LEU A 465 20.33 -14.57 28.90
N THR A 466 20.83 -14.96 30.07
CA THR A 466 20.60 -16.30 30.64
C THR A 466 19.13 -16.49 31.01
N GLY A 467 18.50 -15.48 31.61
CA GLY A 467 17.07 -15.49 31.93
C GLY A 467 16.17 -15.43 30.69
N LEU A 468 16.61 -14.74 29.62
CA LEU A 468 15.86 -14.63 28.36
C LEU A 468 15.89 -15.94 27.55
N LYS A 469 17.02 -16.65 27.54
CA LYS A 469 17.29 -17.81 26.66
C LYS A 469 16.14 -18.84 26.57
N PRO A 470 15.50 -19.28 27.68
CA PRO A 470 14.42 -20.26 27.62
C PRO A 470 13.16 -19.76 26.90
N HIS A 471 12.98 -18.44 26.82
CA HIS A 471 11.76 -17.79 26.34
C HIS A 471 11.90 -17.18 24.94
N LEU A 472 13.08 -17.26 24.33
CA LEU A 472 13.29 -16.73 22.99
C LEU A 472 12.52 -17.54 21.94
N LYS A 473 11.78 -16.82 21.10
CA LYS A 473 11.03 -17.35 19.96
C LYS A 473 11.96 -17.79 18.82
N GLN A 474 11.56 -18.83 18.08
CA GLN A 474 12.25 -19.23 16.84
C GLN A 474 12.25 -18.07 15.82
N GLY A 475 13.42 -17.73 15.31
CA GLY A 475 13.64 -16.61 14.38
C GLY A 475 13.80 -15.24 15.05
N ALA A 476 13.81 -15.16 16.40
CA ALA A 476 13.98 -13.89 17.10
C ALA A 476 15.38 -13.29 16.86
N VAL A 477 15.46 -11.96 16.82
CA VAL A 477 16.72 -11.22 16.73
C VAL A 477 17.00 -10.49 18.04
N VAL A 478 18.14 -10.78 18.65
CA VAL A 478 18.60 -10.16 19.90
C VAL A 478 19.62 -9.07 19.57
N PHE A 479 19.24 -7.82 19.79
CA PHE A 479 20.11 -6.67 19.68
C PHE A 479 20.78 -6.37 21.02
N ILE A 480 22.09 -6.21 21.02
CA ILE A 480 22.87 -5.91 22.22
C ILE A 480 23.55 -4.55 22.06
N MET A 481 23.34 -3.66 23.03
CA MET A 481 23.83 -2.28 22.98
C MET A 481 24.47 -1.85 24.32
N PRO A 482 25.70 -1.33 24.31
CA PRO A 482 26.63 -1.30 23.17
C PRO A 482 27.13 -2.73 22.82
N GLY A 483 27.32 -3.00 21.53
CA GLY A 483 28.07 -4.17 21.07
C GLY A 483 29.59 -3.97 21.22
N GLN A 484 30.37 -4.97 20.80
CA GLN A 484 31.85 -5.01 20.78
C GLN A 484 32.53 -5.53 22.04
N GLY A 485 33.62 -6.27 21.82
CA GLY A 485 34.56 -6.69 22.85
C GLY A 485 33.97 -7.76 23.77
N GLY A 486 34.10 -7.58 25.08
CA GLY A 486 33.66 -8.57 26.08
C GLY A 486 32.18 -8.94 26.00
N VAL A 487 31.33 -8.02 25.52
CA VAL A 487 29.88 -8.25 25.41
C VAL A 487 29.55 -9.30 24.36
N ASP A 488 30.25 -9.32 23.22
CA ASP A 488 30.02 -10.29 22.15
C ASP A 488 30.44 -11.70 22.60
N TYR A 489 31.51 -11.81 23.39
CA TYR A 489 31.93 -13.08 23.99
C TYR A 489 30.89 -13.61 24.97
N VAL A 490 30.32 -12.75 25.83
CA VAL A 490 29.25 -13.13 26.75
C VAL A 490 27.99 -13.56 26.00
N ALA A 491 27.61 -12.83 24.95
CA ALA A 491 26.46 -13.19 24.13
C ALA A 491 26.65 -14.55 23.44
N LYS A 492 27.86 -14.79 22.89
CA LYS A 492 28.24 -16.07 22.30
C LYS A 492 28.30 -17.20 23.32
N GLU A 493 28.76 -16.93 24.54
CA GLU A 493 28.77 -17.91 25.64
C GLU A 493 27.35 -18.36 25.99
N VAL A 494 26.40 -17.42 26.09
CA VAL A 494 25.04 -17.72 26.56
C VAL A 494 24.12 -18.23 25.43
N LEU A 495 24.11 -17.54 24.29
CA LEU A 495 23.18 -17.78 23.17
C LEU A 495 23.82 -18.52 21.99
N GLY A 496 25.12 -18.83 22.03
CA GLY A 496 25.84 -19.41 20.89
C GLY A 496 25.26 -20.73 20.39
N ASP A 497 24.75 -21.59 21.29
CA ASP A 497 24.06 -22.83 20.89
C ASP A 497 22.76 -22.55 20.14
N GLU A 498 21.98 -21.57 20.59
CA GLU A 498 20.72 -21.17 19.95
C GLU A 498 20.97 -20.56 18.57
N CYS A 499 22.06 -19.79 18.42
CA CYS A 499 22.50 -19.28 17.12
C CYS A 499 22.95 -20.40 16.17
N ARG A 500 23.72 -21.38 16.67
CA ARG A 500 24.15 -22.54 15.87
C ARG A 500 22.96 -23.41 15.44
N ALA A 501 21.95 -23.53 16.29
CA ALA A 501 20.69 -24.21 15.97
C ALA A 501 19.79 -23.41 15.01
N GLY A 502 20.16 -22.18 14.65
CA GLY A 502 19.34 -21.28 13.84
C GLY A 502 18.07 -20.80 14.54
N LYS A 503 17.98 -20.96 15.87
CA LYS A 503 16.82 -20.50 16.66
C LYS A 503 16.78 -18.99 16.77
N VAL A 504 17.92 -18.33 16.94
CA VAL A 504 18.00 -16.88 17.11
C VAL A 504 19.19 -16.27 16.37
N SER A 505 19.08 -15.00 16.01
CA SER A 505 20.19 -14.20 15.51
C SER A 505 20.60 -13.17 16.56
N VAL A 506 21.90 -12.94 16.75
CA VAL A 506 22.41 -11.89 17.66
C VAL A 506 23.09 -10.81 16.84
N ALA A 507 22.78 -9.55 17.14
CA ALA A 507 23.38 -8.38 16.49
C ALA A 507 23.87 -7.38 17.54
N GLY A 508 25.17 -7.10 17.57
CA GLY A 508 25.74 -6.02 18.38
C GLY A 508 25.57 -4.67 17.68
N ILE A 509 25.07 -3.64 18.39
CA ILE A 509 24.98 -2.28 17.85
C ILE A 509 26.08 -1.42 18.46
N ILE A 510 26.94 -0.90 17.59
CA ILE A 510 28.09 -0.09 17.98
C ILE A 510 28.11 1.19 17.16
N PRO A 511 28.32 2.35 17.81
CA PRO A 511 28.13 2.62 19.24
C PRO A 511 26.65 2.76 19.61
N MET A 512 26.36 3.03 20.89
CA MET A 512 24.99 3.36 21.34
C MET A 512 24.39 4.45 20.43
N PRO A 513 23.23 4.19 19.77
CA PRO A 513 22.72 5.01 18.67
C PRO A 513 22.10 6.34 19.12
N LEU A 514 21.95 6.54 20.43
CA LEU A 514 21.26 7.69 21.00
C LEU A 514 22.02 8.29 22.17
N ASN A 515 21.79 9.58 22.41
CA ASN A 515 22.18 10.28 23.62
C ASN A 515 20.89 10.78 24.30
N CYS A 516 20.59 10.26 25.49
CA CYS A 516 19.38 10.60 26.20
C CYS A 516 19.58 10.62 27.72
N ARG A 517 18.66 11.31 28.41
CA ARG A 517 18.65 11.43 29.87
C ARG A 517 17.21 11.43 30.38
N ILE A 518 16.93 10.57 31.35
CA ILE A 518 15.64 10.60 32.07
C ILE A 518 15.54 11.90 32.84
N ASP A 519 14.44 12.62 32.63
CA ASP A 519 14.07 13.79 33.43
C ASP A 519 13.24 13.35 34.64
N ALA A 520 12.28 12.45 34.42
CA ALA A 520 11.42 11.88 35.44
C ALA A 520 11.21 10.40 35.15
N PHE A 521 11.67 9.53 36.06
CA PHE A 521 11.63 8.09 35.87
C PHE A 521 10.20 7.59 35.62
N GLY A 522 10.04 6.80 34.56
CA GLY A 522 8.79 6.28 34.02
C GLY A 522 7.83 7.32 33.46
N LYS A 523 8.19 8.61 33.45
CA LYS A 523 7.31 9.70 33.01
C LYS A 523 7.86 10.45 31.82
N LYS A 524 9.15 10.81 31.85
CA LYS A 524 9.74 11.75 30.88
C LYS A 524 11.22 11.49 30.64
N VAL A 525 11.64 11.52 29.38
CA VAL A 525 13.03 11.41 28.93
C VAL A 525 13.35 12.45 27.86
N GLN A 526 14.57 12.98 27.91
CA GLN A 526 15.13 13.87 26.90
C GLN A 526 15.95 13.05 25.92
N LEU A 527 15.58 13.05 24.64
CA LEU A 527 16.40 12.54 23.56
C LEU A 527 17.18 13.72 22.97
N ALA A 528 18.46 13.82 23.28
CA ALA A 528 19.31 14.95 22.88
C ALA A 528 19.87 14.79 21.46
N ALA A 529 20.16 13.56 21.04
CA ALA A 529 20.62 13.27 19.69
C ALA A 529 20.41 11.80 19.32
N LEU A 530 20.09 11.55 18.06
CA LEU A 530 20.33 10.30 17.36
C LEU A 530 21.67 10.44 16.63
N LYS A 531 22.62 9.56 16.90
CA LYS A 531 23.93 9.62 16.24
C LYS A 531 23.74 9.20 14.78
N ALA A 532 24.01 10.10 13.84
CA ALA A 532 23.91 9.81 12.41
C ALA A 532 24.83 8.65 12.01
N THR A 533 24.33 7.82 11.08
CA THR A 533 24.99 6.72 10.33
C THR A 533 26.45 6.46 10.64
N TYR A 534 26.74 5.27 11.17
CA TYR A 534 28.04 4.63 11.01
C TYR A 534 28.00 3.84 9.70
N ASP A 535 29.02 4.01 8.87
CA ASP A 535 29.26 3.15 7.70
C ASP A 535 29.50 1.74 8.25
N LEU A 536 28.47 0.88 8.15
CA LEU A 536 28.46 -0.49 8.69
C LEU A 536 29.23 -1.45 7.79
#